data_AF-A0A1F6P0Q9-F1
#
_entry.id   AF-A0A1F6P0Q9-F1
#
_cell.length_a   1.000
_cell.length_b   1.000
_cell.length_c   1.000
_cell.angle_alpha   90.00
_cell.angle_beta   90.00
_cell.angle_gamma   90.00
#
_symmetry.space_group_name_H-M   'P 1'
#
loop_
_entity.id
_entity.type
_entity.pdbx_description
1 polymer ?
#
loop_
_entity_poly.entity_id
_entity_poly.type
_entity_poly.pdbx_seq_one_letter_code
_entity_poly.pdbx_strand_id
1 'polypeptide(L)'
;MHPELDPQGIGYQINQAFLAVGSGGFWGLGIGQSRQKFQYLPEVNSDSIFAIFAEETGFLFSAGLIVLILLIGLRGLKIAKNTKSEFGRLLVVGIVVWLVWQSFLNIGAMVGALPLTGVPLPFVSHGGSALMAELAAVALILNISRQEI
;
A
#
# COMPACT_ATOMS: atom_id res chain seq x y z
N MET A 1 5.75 -17.21 18.41
CA MET A 1 4.32 -17.47 18.21
C MET A 1 4.20 -18.45 17.05
N HIS A 2 3.44 -19.54 17.19
CA HIS A 2 3.29 -20.57 16.16
C HIS A 2 2.04 -20.26 15.33
N PRO A 3 2.16 -19.68 14.12
CA PRO A 3 1.02 -19.30 13.28
C PRO A 3 0.20 -20.49 12.74
N GLU A 4 0.66 -21.72 13.02
CA GLU A 4 0.07 -22.98 12.56
C GLU A 4 -1.09 -23.47 13.44
N LEU A 5 -1.28 -22.86 14.62
CA LEU A 5 -2.27 -23.27 15.63
C LEU A 5 -3.52 -22.37 15.68
N ASP A 6 -3.64 -21.39 14.78
CA ASP A 6 -4.81 -20.52 14.70
C ASP A 6 -5.50 -20.63 13.34
N PRO A 7 -6.44 -21.60 13.18
CA PRO A 7 -7.07 -21.91 11.89
C PRO A 7 -7.91 -20.78 11.28
N GLN A 8 -8.18 -19.70 12.03
CA GLN A 8 -8.96 -18.53 11.57
C GLN A 8 -8.32 -17.17 11.90
N GLY A 9 -7.16 -17.14 12.57
CA GLY A 9 -6.53 -15.90 13.00
C GLY A 9 -5.49 -15.33 12.04
N ILE A 10 -4.64 -14.46 12.59
CA ILE A 10 -3.66 -13.64 11.87
C ILE A 10 -2.69 -14.48 11.03
N GLY A 11 -2.27 -15.66 11.54
CA GLY A 11 -1.36 -16.56 10.84
C GLY A 11 -1.97 -17.15 9.55
N TYR A 12 -3.26 -17.46 9.58
CA TYR A 12 -3.98 -17.95 8.42
C TYR A 12 -4.11 -16.86 7.34
N GLN A 13 -4.47 -15.64 7.73
CA GLN A 13 -4.60 -14.51 6.80
C GLN A 13 -3.25 -14.18 6.10
N ILE A 14 -2.13 -14.19 6.84
CA ILE A 14 -0.79 -14.00 6.25
C ILE A 14 -0.47 -15.08 5.23
N ASN A 15 -0.72 -16.34 5.57
CA ASN A 15 -0.42 -17.45 4.69
C ASN A 15 -1.24 -17.39 3.40
N GLN A 16 -2.53 -17.05 3.49
CA GLN A 16 -3.38 -16.88 2.30
C GLN A 16 -2.98 -15.67 1.47
N ALA A 17 -2.59 -14.56 2.10
CA ALA A 17 -2.07 -13.39 1.39
C ALA A 17 -0.79 -13.73 0.62
N PHE A 18 0.13 -14.43 1.26
CA PHE A 18 1.37 -14.87 0.64
C PHE A 18 1.12 -15.82 -0.54
N LEU A 19 0.19 -16.77 -0.38
CA LEU A 19 -0.23 -17.68 -1.47
C LEU A 19 -0.88 -16.92 -2.63
N ALA A 20 -1.69 -15.89 -2.37
CA ALA A 20 -2.30 -15.06 -3.40
C ALA A 20 -1.24 -14.30 -4.22
N VAL A 21 -0.26 -13.69 -3.54
CA VAL A 21 0.86 -13.02 -4.21
C VAL A 21 1.63 -14.02 -5.08
N GLY A 22 1.87 -15.22 -4.58
CA GLY A 22 2.58 -16.28 -5.30
C GLY A 22 1.81 -16.86 -6.49
N SER A 23 0.47 -16.98 -6.40
CA SER A 23 -0.37 -17.59 -7.44
C SER A 23 -0.55 -16.72 -8.68
N GLY A 24 -0.35 -15.40 -8.56
CA GLY A 24 -0.50 -14.46 -9.68
C GLY A 24 0.53 -14.65 -10.80
N GLY A 25 1.68 -15.27 -10.53
CA GLY A 25 2.73 -15.47 -11.54
C GLY A 25 3.20 -14.14 -12.17
N PHE A 26 3.68 -14.18 -13.42
CA PHE A 26 4.21 -12.98 -14.08
C PHE A 26 3.11 -12.02 -14.59
N TRP A 27 2.00 -12.57 -15.08
CA TRP A 27 0.94 -11.85 -15.80
C TRP A 27 -0.38 -11.71 -15.05
N GLY A 28 -0.53 -12.38 -13.90
CA GLY A 28 -1.77 -12.41 -13.15
C GLY A 28 -2.72 -13.50 -13.64
N LEU A 29 -3.77 -13.75 -12.85
CA LEU A 29 -4.88 -14.63 -13.21
C LEU A 29 -5.96 -13.91 -14.04
N GLY A 30 -5.90 -12.58 -14.14
CA GLY A 30 -6.91 -11.73 -14.76
C GLY A 30 -7.79 -11.02 -13.71
N ILE A 31 -8.23 -9.80 -14.04
CA ILE A 31 -9.03 -8.96 -13.15
C ILE A 31 -10.33 -9.68 -12.78
N GLY A 32 -10.63 -9.73 -11.48
CA GLY A 32 -11.80 -10.41 -10.93
C GLY A 32 -11.72 -11.94 -10.94
N GLN A 33 -10.59 -12.54 -11.33
CA GLN A 33 -10.36 -13.99 -11.30
C GLN A 33 -9.55 -14.43 -10.07
N SER A 34 -9.36 -13.56 -9.07
CA SER A 34 -8.69 -13.92 -7.82
C SER A 34 -9.45 -15.03 -7.10
N ARG A 35 -8.76 -16.15 -6.85
CA ARG A 35 -9.34 -17.28 -6.12
C ARG A 35 -9.34 -17.02 -4.62
N GLN A 36 -8.31 -16.33 -4.12
CA GLN A 36 -8.14 -16.07 -2.69
C GLN A 36 -9.13 -15.04 -2.16
N LYS A 37 -9.54 -14.08 -3.00
CA LYS A 37 -10.59 -13.09 -2.73
C LYS A 37 -11.94 -13.70 -2.33
N PHE A 38 -12.34 -14.81 -2.94
CA PHE A 38 -13.71 -15.33 -2.77
C PHE A 38 -13.85 -16.40 -1.70
N GLN A 39 -12.75 -17.02 -1.26
CA GLN A 39 -12.82 -18.22 -0.42
C GLN A 39 -11.94 -18.20 0.83
N TYR A 40 -10.93 -17.34 0.92
CA TYR A 40 -9.84 -17.58 1.88
C TYR A 40 -9.30 -16.34 2.62
N LEU A 41 -9.39 -15.14 2.06
CA LEU A 41 -8.94 -13.92 2.75
C LEU A 41 -10.11 -13.27 3.53
N PRO A 42 -10.09 -13.24 4.88
CA PRO A 42 -10.90 -12.27 5.61
C PRO A 42 -10.37 -10.85 5.34
N GLU A 43 -11.26 -9.85 5.31
CA GLU A 43 -10.91 -8.42 5.09
C GLU A 43 -10.13 -8.04 3.80
N VAL A 44 -10.36 -8.80 2.73
CA VAL A 44 -9.99 -8.54 1.31
C VAL A 44 -9.89 -7.06 0.90
N ASN A 45 -10.84 -6.23 1.35
CA ASN A 45 -11.04 -4.88 0.85
C ASN A 45 -10.16 -3.82 1.54
N SER A 46 -9.68 -4.06 2.77
CA SER A 46 -8.95 -3.06 3.57
C SER A 46 -7.45 -3.33 3.58
N ASP A 47 -7.01 -4.36 4.30
CA ASP A 47 -5.60 -4.62 4.60
C ASP A 47 -4.93 -5.56 3.59
N SER A 48 -5.71 -6.42 2.95
CA SER A 48 -5.23 -7.51 2.08
C SER A 48 -5.30 -7.19 0.59
N ILE A 49 -5.60 -5.94 0.23
CA ILE A 49 -5.87 -5.52 -1.15
C ILE A 49 -4.67 -5.76 -2.09
N PHE A 50 -3.44 -5.61 -1.58
CA PHE A 50 -2.25 -5.82 -2.39
C PHE A 50 -2.07 -7.28 -2.78
N ALA A 51 -2.42 -8.23 -1.90
CA ALA A 51 -2.33 -9.65 -2.19
C ALA A 51 -3.23 -10.05 -3.37
N ILE A 52 -4.44 -9.47 -3.42
CA ILE A 52 -5.40 -9.67 -4.51
C ILE A 52 -4.95 -8.96 -5.77
N PHE A 53 -4.47 -7.72 -5.65
CA PHE A 53 -3.90 -6.99 -6.78
C PHE A 53 -2.77 -7.79 -7.43
N ALA A 54 -1.87 -8.37 -6.62
CA ALA A 54 -0.79 -9.20 -7.09
C ALA A 54 -1.26 -10.52 -7.72
N GLU A 55 -2.29 -11.16 -7.16
CA GLU A 55 -2.88 -12.36 -7.76
C GLU A 55 -3.52 -12.06 -9.14
N GLU A 56 -4.29 -10.97 -9.24
CA GLU A 56 -5.03 -10.64 -10.45
C GLU A 56 -4.16 -10.07 -11.56
N THR A 57 -3.15 -9.26 -11.21
CA THR A 57 -2.32 -8.52 -12.17
C THR A 57 -0.91 -9.08 -12.34
N GLY A 58 -0.46 -9.92 -11.41
CA GLY A 58 0.85 -10.55 -11.45
C GLY A 58 2.01 -9.64 -11.07
N PHE A 59 3.21 -10.20 -11.20
CA PHE A 59 4.47 -9.56 -10.81
C PHE A 59 4.71 -8.23 -11.53
N LEU A 60 4.46 -8.13 -12.83
CA LEU A 60 4.81 -6.94 -13.62
C LEU A 60 4.11 -5.68 -13.10
N PHE A 61 2.79 -5.77 -12.88
CA PHE A 61 1.99 -4.65 -12.38
C PHE A 61 2.23 -4.40 -10.89
N SER A 62 2.46 -5.44 -10.10
CA SER A 62 2.84 -5.32 -8.68
C SER A 62 4.16 -4.55 -8.52
N ALA A 63 5.17 -4.88 -9.32
CA ALA A 63 6.43 -4.14 -9.37
C ALA A 63 6.21 -2.70 -9.85
N GLY A 64 5.36 -2.51 -10.87
CA GLY A 64 4.97 -1.18 -11.35
C GLY A 64 4.32 -0.32 -10.27
N LEU A 65 3.45 -0.89 -9.43
CA LEU A 65 2.81 -0.20 -8.31
C LEU A 65 3.83 0.23 -7.25
N ILE A 66 4.76 -0.66 -6.88
CA ILE A 66 5.86 -0.34 -5.95
C ILE A 66 6.71 0.82 -6.51
N VAL A 67 7.08 0.75 -7.79
CA VAL A 67 7.82 1.83 -8.46
C VAL A 67 7.02 3.13 -8.44
N LEU A 68 5.71 3.10 -8.67
CA LEU A 68 4.86 4.29 -8.63
C LEU A 68 4.84 4.93 -7.23
N ILE A 69 4.72 4.13 -6.17
CA ILE A 69 4.75 4.60 -4.77
C ILE A 69 6.12 5.25 -4.48
N LEU A 70 7.21 4.63 -4.91
CA LEU A 70 8.55 5.20 -4.77
C LEU A 70 8.69 6.52 -5.55
N LEU A 71 8.15 6.61 -6.76
CA LEU A 71 8.14 7.83 -7.54
C LEU A 71 7.36 8.95 -6.85
N ILE A 72 6.20 8.66 -6.26
CA ILE A 72 5.44 9.62 -5.45
C ILE A 72 6.30 10.11 -4.29
N GLY A 73 6.97 9.20 -3.57
CA GLY A 73 7.89 9.55 -2.50
C GLY A 73 9.03 10.47 -2.95
N LEU A 74 9.73 10.10 -4.03
CA LEU A 74 10.83 10.89 -4.59
C LEU A 74 10.37 12.27 -5.07
N ARG A 75 9.19 12.36 -5.69
CA ARG A 75 8.60 13.64 -6.12
C ARG A 75 8.25 14.51 -4.91
N GLY A 76 7.66 13.93 -3.87
CA GLY A 76 7.35 14.64 -2.64
C GLY A 76 8.60 15.18 -1.93
N LEU A 77 9.66 14.37 -1.83
CA LEU A 77 10.95 14.82 -1.29
C LEU A 77 11.59 15.92 -2.14
N LYS A 78 11.44 15.87 -3.47
CA LYS A 78 11.88 16.94 -4.35
C LYS A 78 11.11 18.24 -4.10
N ILE A 79 9.80 18.17 -3.85
CA ILE A 79 9.00 19.35 -3.46
C ILE A 79 9.55 19.91 -2.14
N ALA A 80 9.67 19.07 -1.10
CA ALA A 80 10.18 19.49 0.20
C ALA A 80 11.56 20.17 0.13
N LYS A 81 12.47 19.67 -0.72
CA LYS A 81 13.80 20.25 -0.91
C LYS A 81 13.74 21.68 -1.49
N ASN A 82 12.74 21.97 -2.33
CA ASN A 82 12.58 23.28 -2.97
C ASN A 82 11.70 24.25 -2.17
N THR A 83 10.98 23.74 -1.16
CA THR A 83 10.18 24.53 -0.22
C THR A 83 11.08 25.43 0.64
N LYS A 84 10.77 26.73 0.67
CA LYS A 84 11.57 27.77 1.36
C LYS A 84 11.24 27.81 2.85
N SER A 85 9.96 27.67 3.19
CA SER A 85 9.47 27.60 4.55
C SER A 85 9.93 26.31 5.23
N GLU A 86 10.47 26.45 6.44
CA GLU A 86 10.84 25.29 7.24
C GLU A 86 9.62 24.46 7.63
N PHE A 87 8.52 25.11 8.02
CA PHE A 87 7.27 24.43 8.33
C PHE A 87 6.72 23.68 7.10
N GLY A 88 6.66 24.35 5.95
CA GLY A 88 6.20 23.72 4.71
C GLY A 88 7.04 22.51 4.33
N ARG A 89 8.36 22.62 4.45
CA ARG A 89 9.30 21.52 4.17
C ARG A 89 9.05 20.33 5.10
N LEU A 90 8.97 20.57 6.41
CA LEU A 90 8.73 19.51 7.40
C LEU A 90 7.37 18.84 7.20
N LEU A 91 6.34 19.61 6.88
CA LEU A 91 5.00 19.09 6.62
C LEU A 91 4.98 18.19 5.37
N VAL A 92 5.59 18.62 4.27
CA VAL A 92 5.70 17.80 3.05
C VAL A 92 6.48 16.52 3.34
N VAL A 93 7.61 16.59 4.04
CA VAL A 93 8.38 15.38 4.44
C VAL A 93 7.53 14.44 5.29
N GLY A 94 6.82 14.96 6.29
CA GLY A 94 5.96 14.17 7.18
C GLY A 94 4.88 13.40 6.41
N ILE A 95 4.16 14.07 5.51
CA ILE A 95 3.12 13.44 4.69
C ILE A 95 3.73 12.39 3.75
N VAL A 96 4.85 12.70 3.11
CA VAL A 96 5.52 11.78 2.18
C VAL A 96 6.00 10.52 2.91
N VAL A 97 6.65 10.68 4.06
CA VAL A 97 7.10 9.56 4.89
C VAL A 97 5.90 8.73 5.35
N TRP A 98 4.82 9.37 5.80
CA TRP A 98 3.60 8.68 6.20
C TRP A 98 3.06 7.77 5.09
N LEU A 99 2.84 8.31 3.88
CA LEU A 99 2.31 7.55 2.74
C LEU A 99 3.24 6.39 2.32
N VAL A 100 4.54 6.66 2.22
CA VAL A 100 5.52 5.65 1.79
C VAL A 100 5.70 4.57 2.85
N TRP A 101 5.78 4.94 4.12
CA TRP A 101 5.94 3.99 5.23
C TRP A 101 4.71 3.10 5.39
N GLN A 102 3.51 3.68 5.30
CA GLN A 102 2.28 2.91 5.35
C GLN A 102 2.19 1.91 4.19
N SER A 103 2.57 2.32 2.98
CA SER A 103 2.65 1.43 1.82
C SER A 103 3.65 0.28 2.02
N PHE A 104 4.84 0.60 2.56
CA PHE A 104 5.88 -0.37 2.85
C PHE A 104 5.43 -1.41 3.87
N LEU A 105 4.78 -0.98 4.96
CA LEU A 105 4.25 -1.87 5.98
C LEU A 105 3.17 -2.80 5.41
N ASN A 106 2.22 -2.26 4.63
CA ASN A 106 1.15 -3.06 4.03
C ASN A 106 1.71 -4.11 3.07
N ILE A 107 2.51 -3.68 2.09
CA ILE A 107 3.08 -4.58 1.07
C ILE A 107 4.01 -5.61 1.73
N GLY A 108 4.87 -5.17 2.65
CA GLY A 108 5.78 -6.04 3.39
C GLY A 108 5.04 -7.12 4.18
N ALA A 109 3.88 -6.81 4.75
CA ALA A 109 3.06 -7.80 5.42
C ALA A 109 2.46 -8.83 4.45
N MET A 110 1.97 -8.37 3.29
CA MET A 110 1.38 -9.25 2.27
C MET A 110 2.38 -10.21 1.64
N VAL A 111 3.66 -9.82 1.55
CA VAL A 111 4.74 -10.69 1.06
C VAL A 111 5.42 -11.49 2.18
N GLY A 112 4.88 -11.46 3.41
CA GLY A 112 5.43 -12.20 4.55
C GLY A 112 6.76 -11.69 5.10
N ALA A 113 7.21 -10.51 4.66
CA ALA A 113 8.44 -9.87 5.15
C ALA A 113 8.25 -9.15 6.49
N LEU A 114 7.03 -8.74 6.80
CA LEU A 114 6.63 -8.03 8.01
C LEU A 114 5.37 -8.67 8.64
N PRO A 115 5.09 -8.46 9.93
CA PRO A 115 3.83 -8.87 10.54
C PRO A 115 2.65 -8.06 9.99
N LEU A 116 1.43 -8.62 10.04
CA LEU A 116 0.21 -7.86 9.74
C LEU A 116 0.04 -6.72 10.74
N THR A 117 -0.12 -5.52 10.21
CA THR A 117 -0.33 -4.28 10.99
C THR A 117 -1.73 -3.72 10.86
N GLY A 118 -2.54 -4.23 9.92
CA GLY A 118 -3.90 -3.73 9.64
C GLY A 118 -3.94 -2.34 9.00
N VAL A 119 -2.80 -1.81 8.52
CA VAL A 119 -2.76 -0.51 7.85
C VAL A 119 -3.19 -0.64 6.38
N PRO A 120 -4.06 0.23 5.85
CA PRO A 120 -4.47 0.18 4.46
C PRO A 120 -3.33 0.61 3.53
N LEU A 121 -3.32 0.10 2.30
CA LEU A 121 -2.43 0.57 1.23
C LEU A 121 -2.94 1.92 0.70
N PRO A 122 -2.17 3.02 0.82
CA PRO A 122 -2.61 4.32 0.37
C PRO A 122 -3.02 4.33 -1.10
N PHE A 123 -4.11 5.04 -1.41
CA PHE A 123 -4.76 5.19 -2.70
C PHE A 123 -5.37 3.92 -3.33
N VAL A 124 -5.13 2.74 -2.76
CA VAL A 124 -5.54 1.45 -3.35
C VAL A 124 -6.58 0.73 -2.50
N SER A 125 -6.44 0.77 -1.17
CA SER A 125 -7.38 0.11 -0.26
C SER A 125 -8.76 0.74 -0.29
N HIS A 126 -9.80 -0.07 -0.05
CA HIS A 126 -11.18 0.40 0.01
C HIS A 126 -11.45 1.00 1.39
N GLY A 127 -11.30 2.31 1.50
CA GLY A 127 -11.67 3.08 2.70
C GLY A 127 -11.94 4.53 2.34
N GLY A 128 -13.20 4.92 2.23
CA GLY A 128 -13.58 6.27 1.77
C GLY A 128 -12.95 7.39 2.61
N SER A 129 -12.99 7.28 3.93
CA SER A 129 -12.36 8.26 4.83
C SER A 129 -10.84 8.30 4.73
N ALA A 130 -10.19 7.13 4.59
CA ALA A 130 -8.75 7.04 4.41
C ALA A 130 -8.32 7.69 3.09
N LEU A 131 -9.00 7.35 1.99
CA LEU A 131 -8.77 7.95 0.69
C LEU A 131 -8.98 9.47 0.71
N MET A 132 -10.04 9.96 1.36
CA MET A 132 -10.24 11.41 1.51
C MET A 132 -9.11 12.09 2.28
N ALA A 133 -8.61 11.47 3.35
CA ALA A 133 -7.49 11.99 4.12
C ALA A 133 -6.18 12.01 3.29
N GLU A 134 -5.91 10.94 2.53
CA GLU A 134 -4.75 10.84 1.65
C GLU A 134 -4.81 11.88 0.52
N LEU A 135 -5.96 12.05 -0.12
CA LEU A 135 -6.17 13.09 -1.14
C LEU A 135 -6.03 14.50 -0.57
N ALA A 136 -6.55 14.74 0.64
CA ALA A 136 -6.37 16.02 1.33
C ALA A 136 -4.89 16.29 1.65
N ALA A 137 -4.14 15.27 2.08
CA ALA A 137 -2.71 15.37 2.35
C ALA A 137 -1.91 15.68 1.07
N VAL A 138 -2.24 15.04 -0.05
CA VAL A 138 -1.65 15.37 -1.36
C VAL A 138 -2.02 16.80 -1.79
N ALA A 139 -3.27 17.23 -1.59
CA ALA A 139 -3.69 18.59 -1.89
C ALA A 139 -2.89 19.64 -1.10
N LEU A 140 -2.55 19.36 0.17
CA LEU A 140 -1.67 20.22 0.98
C LEU A 140 -0.26 20.31 0.39
N ILE A 141 0.34 19.16 0.00
CA ILE A 141 1.66 19.15 -0.65
C ILE A 141 1.63 20.01 -1.93
N LEU A 142 0.60 19.84 -2.77
CA LEU A 142 0.47 20.58 -4.02
C LEU A 142 0.25 22.08 -3.78
N ASN A 143 -0.49 22.44 -2.74
CA ASN A 143 -0.70 23.83 -2.35
C ASN A 143 0.60 24.51 -1.92
N ILE A 144 1.41 23.83 -1.09
CA ILE A 144 2.74 24.30 -0.69
C ILE A 144 3.66 24.42 -1.91
N SER A 145 3.67 23.40 -2.77
CA SER A 145 4.45 23.41 -4.01
C SER A 145 4.09 24.60 -4.90
N ARG A 146 2.82 24.99 -4.98
CA ARG A 146 2.37 26.13 -5.80
C ARG A 146 2.74 27.49 -5.20
N GLN A 147 2.82 27.59 -3.88
CA GLN A 147 3.10 28.85 -3.21
C GLN A 147 4.60 29.14 -3.09
N GLU A 148 5.41 28.10 -2.97
CA GLU A 148 6.82 28.26 -2.58
C GLU A 148 7.84 27.99 -3.70
N ILE A 149 7.42 27.31 -4.77
CA ILE A 149 8.24 26.95 -5.93
C ILE A 149 7.72 27.71 -7.16
#